data_AF-A0A846YKP3-F1
#
_entry.id   AF-A0A846YKP3-F1
#
_cell.length_a   1.000
_cell.length_b   1.000
_cell.length_c   1.000
_cell.angle_alpha   90.00
_cell.angle_beta   90.00
_cell.angle_gamma   90.00
#
_symmetry.space_group_name_H-M   'P 1'
#
loop_
_entity.id
_entity.type
_entity.pdbx_description
1 polymer ?
#
loop_
_entity_poly.entity_id
_entity_poly.type
_entity_poly.pdbx_seq_one_letter_code
_entity_poly.pdbx_strand_id
1 'polypeptide(L)' 'MVTLSVRHVPDAVYRALRLRAVEHGRSPEDEVLAILEEAVLPPRARLGAILAGDCPDIAPGDDEDDYPDDSR' A
#
# COMPACT_ATOMS: atom_id res chain seq x y z
N MET A 1 -9.55 -9.52 7.20
CA MET A 1 -9.56 -9.00 5.82
C MET A 1 -9.85 -7.53 5.93
N VAL A 2 -8.95 -6.67 5.46
CA VAL A 2 -9.13 -5.20 5.51
C VAL A 2 -9.59 -4.73 4.14
N THR A 3 -10.56 -3.81 4.10
CA THR A 3 -11.07 -3.21 2.86
C THR A 3 -10.73 -1.72 2.85
N LEU A 4 -10.02 -1.28 1.81
CA LEU A 4 -9.65 0.11 1.59
C LEU A 4 -10.53 0.68 0.46
N SER A 5 -11.11 1.86 0.69
CA SER A 5 -11.88 2.58 -0.33
C SER A 5 -11.25 3.94 -0.63
N VAL A 6 -10.95 4.21 -1.91
CA VAL A 6 -10.39 5.49 -2.36
C VAL A 6 -11.50 6.26 -3.08
N ARG A 7 -11.80 7.48 -2.60
CA ARG A 7 -12.84 8.34 -3.20
C ARG A 7 -12.21 9.47 -4.00
N HIS A 8 -12.98 10.04 -4.93
CA HIS A 8 -12.57 11.20 -5.75
C HIS A 8 -11.30 10.98 -6.60
N VAL A 9 -11.06 9.75 -7.06
CA VAL A 9 -9.94 9.47 -7.95
C VAL A 9 -10.18 10.15 -9.31
N PRO A 10 -9.27 11.04 -9.77
CA PRO A 10 -9.41 11.64 -11.09
C PRO A 10 -9.38 10.57 -12.18
N ASP A 11 -10.21 10.72 -13.23
CA ASP A 11 -10.29 9.75 -14.33
C ASP A 11 -8.94 9.45 -14.99
N ALA A 12 -8.07 10.47 -15.09
CA ALA A 12 -6.73 10.31 -15.62
C ALA A 12 -5.88 9.33 -14.79
N VAL A 13 -5.99 9.39 -13.46
CA VAL A 13 -5.29 8.49 -12.53
C VAL A 13 -5.84 7.08 -12.65
N TYR A 14 -7.17 6.92 -12.67
CA TYR A 14 -7.78 5.61 -12.83
C TYR A 14 -7.38 4.94 -14.16
N ARG A 15 -7.35 5.69 -15.26
CA ARG A 15 -6.90 5.17 -16.57
C ARG A 15 -5.43 4.79 -16.55
N ALA A 16 -4.56 5.63 -15.99
CA ALA A 16 -3.13 5.32 -15.89
C ALA A 16 -2.89 4.06 -15.05
N LEU A 17 -3.60 3.92 -13.92
CA LEU A 17 -3.52 2.76 -13.06
C LEU A 17 -3.99 1.48 -13.77
N ARG A 18 -5.10 1.55 -14.51
CA ARG A 18 -5.59 0.41 -15.29
C ARG A 18 -4.62 -0.01 -16.38
N LEU A 19 -3.97 0.94 -17.07
CA LEU A 19 -2.96 0.63 -18.08
C LEU A 19 -1.75 -0.06 -17.44
N ARG A 20 -1.24 0.48 -16.32
CA ARG A 20 -0.13 -0.11 -15.56
C ARG A 20 -0.44 -1.53 -15.08
N ALA A 21 -1.67 -1.77 -14.62
CA ALA A 21 -2.11 -3.12 -14.21
C ALA A 21 -2.06 -4.12 -15.39
N VAL A 22 -2.50 -3.70 -16.58
CA VAL A 22 -2.43 -4.54 -17.80
C VAL A 22 -0.97 -4.83 -18.18
N GLU A 23 -0.10 -3.83 -18.11
CA GLU A 23 1.34 -3.99 -18.39
C GLU A 23 2.01 -4.98 -17.43
N HIS A 24 1.59 -5.00 -16.16
CA HIS A 24 2.09 -5.94 -15.15
C HIS A 24 1.37 -7.29 -15.14
N GLY A 25 0.30 -7.47 -15.93
CA GLY A 25 -0.50 -8.68 -15.96
C GLY A 25 -1.29 -8.92 -14.66
N ARG A 26 -1.67 -7.85 -13.97
CA ARG A 26 -2.37 -7.87 -12.68
C ARG A 26 -3.79 -7.33 -12.79
N SER A 27 -4.63 -7.66 -11.80
CA SER A 27 -5.89 -6.97 -11.61
C SER A 27 -5.63 -5.51 -11.16
N PRO A 28 -6.57 -4.58 -11.39
CA PRO A 28 -6.41 -3.21 -10.90
C PRO A 28 -6.28 -3.15 -9.38
N GLU A 29 -6.94 -4.04 -8.65
CA GLU A 29 -6.87 -4.15 -7.19
C GLU A 29 -5.47 -4.61 -6.74
N ASP A 30 -4.94 -5.65 -7.38
CA ASP A 30 -3.58 -6.13 -7.09
C ASP A 30 -2.51 -5.10 -7.43
N GLU A 31 -2.73 -4.27 -8.45
CA GLU A 31 -1.82 -3.18 -8.78
C GLU A 31 -1.86 -2.07 -7.73
N VAL A 32 -3.04 -1.71 -7.22
CA VAL A 32 -3.16 -0.75 -6.10
C VAL A 32 -2.43 -1.28 -4.87
N LEU A 33 -2.65 -2.55 -4.52
CA LEU A 33 -1.97 -3.18 -3.40
C LEU A 33 -0.46 -3.18 -3.59
N ALA A 34 0.03 -3.51 -4.78
CA ALA A 34 1.47 -3.50 -5.06
C ALA A 34 2.09 -2.09 -4.95
N ILE A 35 1.38 -1.05 -5.41
CA ILE A 35 1.84 0.34 -5.25
C ILE A 35 1.86 0.73 -3.77
N LEU A 36 0.85 0.33 -3.00
CA LEU A 36 0.82 0.60 -1.56
C LEU A 36 1.93 -0.16 -0.82
N GLU A 37 2.18 -1.42 -1.17
CA GLU A 37 3.30 -2.20 -0.63
C GLU A 37 4.64 -1.51 -0.93
N GLU A 38 4.88 -1.09 -2.16
CA GLU A 38 6.12 -0.40 -2.56
C GLU A 38 6.29 0.95 -1.85
N ALA A 39 5.20 1.69 -1.64
CA ALA A 39 5.23 3.03 -1.06
C ALA A 39 5.33 3.03 0.47
N VAL A 40 4.71 2.04 1.13
CA VAL A 40 4.59 2.00 2.60
C VAL A 40 5.60 1.06 3.23
N LEU A 41 5.91 -0.08 2.58
CA LEU A 41 6.91 -0.98 3.12
C LEU A 41 8.30 -0.42 2.80
N PRO A 42 9.21 -0.38 3.78
CA PRO A 42 10.59 -0.05 3.48
C PRO A 42 11.11 -1.01 2.40
N PRO A 43 11.98 -0.55 1.48
CA PRO A 43 12.58 -1.43 0.49
C PRO A 43 13.20 -2.59 1.26
N ARG A 44 12.71 -3.83 1.01
CA ARG A 44 13.06 -5.05 1.77
C ARG A 44 14.50 -4.91 2.24
N ALA A 45 14.68 -4.57 3.52
CA ALA A 45 16.00 -4.35 4.04
C ALA A 45 16.75 -5.63 3.69
N ARG A 46 17.78 -5.50 2.83
CA ARG A 46 18.57 -6.65 2.39
C ARG A 46 18.84 -7.44 3.66
N LEU A 47 18.56 -8.74 3.69
CA LEU A 47 18.74 -9.56 4.90
C LEU A 47 20.05 -9.23 5.66
N GLY A 48 21.11 -8.83 4.93
CA GLY A 48 22.35 -8.29 5.51
C GLY A 48 22.23 -7.02 6.36
N ALA A 49 21.39 -6.04 6.05
CA ALA A 49 21.15 -4.83 6.87
C ALA A 49 20.30 -5.10 8.11
N ILE A 50 19.32 -6.01 8.00
CA ILE A 50 18.51 -6.47 9.16
C ILE A 50 19.39 -7.26 10.13
N LEU A 51 20.24 -8.16 9.62
CA LEU A 51 21.20 -8.92 10.43
C LEU A 51 22.34 -8.06 10.99
N ALA A 52 22.67 -6.95 10.32
CA ALA A 52 23.69 -6.00 10.78
C ALA A 52 23.19 -5.03 11.85
N GLY A 53 21.88 -4.98 12.14
CA GLY A 53 21.32 -4.08 13.15
C GLY A 53 21.14 -2.63 12.69
N ASP A 54 21.29 -2.36 11.38
CA ASP A 54 21.22 -1.01 10.80
C ASP A 54 19.82 -0.66 10.26
N CYS A 55 18.79 -1.43 10.63
CA CYS A 55 17.42 -1.14 10.21
C CYS A 55 16.89 0.07 11.00
N PRO A 56 16.52 1.19 10.36
CA PRO A 56 15.86 2.29 11.06
C PRO A 56 14.55 1.76 11.64
N ASP A 57 14.31 2.09 12.90
CA ASP A 57 13.17 1.71 13.70
C ASP A 57 11.88 2.08 12.95
N ILE A 58 11.24 1.09 12.34
CA ILE A 58 9.86 1.23 11.88
C ILE A 58 9.08 1.08 13.17
N ALA A 59 8.74 2.21 13.80
CA ALA A 59 7.84 2.21 14.94
C ALA A 59 6.64 1.34 14.56
N PRO A 60 6.25 0.35 15.39
CA PRO A 60 5.02 -0.38 15.14
C PRO A 60 3.93 0.68 15.01
N GLY A 61 3.29 0.73 13.83
CA GLY A 61 2.06 1.48 13.71
C GLY A 61 1.13 0.91 14.76
N ASP A 62 0.82 1.71 15.77
CA ASP A 62 -0.24 1.38 16.69
C ASP A 62 -1.50 1.26 15.85
N ASP A 63 -1.85 0.02 15.50
CA ASP A 63 -3.13 -0.37 14.94
C ASP A 63 -4.18 -0.09 16.03
N GLU A 64 -4.50 1.18 16.25
CA GLU A 64 -5.74 1.59 16.88
C GLU A 64 -6.79 1.63 15.77
N ASP A 65 -7.54 0.54 15.69
CA ASP A 65 -8.84 0.46 15.03
C ASP A 65 -9.75 1.61 15.50
N ASP A 66 -9.66 2.77 14.86
CA ASP A 66 -10.68 3.81 14.90
C ASP A 66 -11.33 3.90 13.52
N TYR A 67 -12.19 2.93 13.23
CA TYR A 67 -13.20 3.10 12.18
C TYR A 67 -14.31 4.00 12.76
N PRO A 68 -14.55 5.20 12.21
CA PRO A 68 -15.70 5.98 12.61
C PRO A 68 -16.98 5.20 12.26
N ASP A 69 -17.78 4.93 13.29
CA ASP A 69 -19.17 4.51 13.19
C ASP A 69 -19.96 5.60 12.46
N ASP A 70 -20.11 5.43 11.15
CA ASP A 70 -20.92 6.29 10.30
C ASP A 70 -22.40 5.92 10.48
N SER A 71 -22.90 6.16 11.71
CA SER A 71 -24.31 6.20 12.05
C SER A 71 -24.74 7.64 12.24
N ARG A 72 -25.13 8.31 11.14
CA ARG A 72 -26.13 9.39 11.16
C ARG A 72 -26.73 9.71 9.80
#